data_AF-A0A429IGF0-F1
#
_entry.id   AF-A0A429IGF0-F1
#
_cell.length_a   1.000
_cell.length_b   1.000
_cell.length_c   1.000
_cell.angle_alpha   90.00
_cell.angle_beta   90.00
_cell.angle_gamma   90.00
#
_symmetry.space_group_name_H-M   'P 1'
#
loop_
_entity.id
_entity.type
_entity.pdbx_description
1 polymer ?
#
loop_
_entity_poly.entity_id
_entity_poly.type
_entity_poly.pdbx_seq_one_letter_code
_entity_poly.pdbx_strand_id
1 'polypeptide(L)' 'MVKKPLPAGLPREWYEAHNRRLKAMRLAIALLDGGVYTPERARNRTIRTTAARIGVHPPSNTTCRMVRSLIIENAR' A
#
# COMPACT_ATOMS: atom_id res chain seq x y z
N MET A 1 3.76 -3.31 -17.88
CA MET A 1 3.25 -1.96 -18.22
C MET A 1 4.32 -0.91 -17.92
N VAL A 2 4.53 0.04 -18.83
CA VAL A 2 5.46 1.17 -18.63
C VAL A 2 4.80 2.21 -17.73
N LYS A 3 5.52 2.75 -16.73
CA LYS A 3 5.01 3.79 -15.84
C LYS A 3 4.79 5.07 -16.64
N LYS A 4 3.55 5.53 -16.73
CA LYS A 4 3.24 6.85 -17.33
C LYS A 4 3.63 7.97 -16.35
N PRO A 5 4.14 9.10 -16.86
CA PRO A 5 4.36 10.28 -16.03
C PRO A 5 3.04 10.77 -15.45
N LEU A 6 3.10 11.30 -14.21
CA LEU A 6 1.96 11.98 -13.60
C LEU A 6 1.75 13.34 -14.28
N PRO A 7 0.51 13.88 -14.32
CA PRO A 7 0.24 15.20 -14.87
C PRO A 7 1.07 16.26 -14.15
N ALA A 8 1.59 17.26 -14.86
CA ALA A 8 2.34 18.37 -14.27
C ALA A 8 1.41 19.46 -13.71
N GLY A 9 1.93 20.35 -12.84
CA GLY A 9 1.23 21.54 -12.37
C GLY A 9 0.26 21.33 -11.20
N LEU A 10 0.22 20.14 -10.61
CA LEU A 10 -0.61 19.88 -9.44
C LEU A 10 0.12 20.24 -8.14
N PRO A 11 -0.62 20.49 -7.04
CA PRO A 11 -0.02 20.68 -5.73
C PRO A 11 0.76 19.44 -5.27
N ARG A 12 1.81 19.65 -4.47
CA ARG A 12 2.69 18.58 -3.97
C ARG A 12 1.91 17.48 -3.26
N GLU A 13 0.96 17.86 -2.43
CA GLU A 13 0.13 16.97 -1.63
C GLU A 13 -0.70 16.01 -2.49
N TRP A 14 -1.08 16.42 -3.71
CA TRP A 14 -1.78 15.56 -4.65
C TRP A 14 -0.89 14.40 -5.08
N TYR A 15 0.37 14.68 -5.46
CA TYR A 15 1.33 13.64 -5.83
C TYR A 15 1.66 12.73 -4.67
N GLU A 16 1.82 13.28 -3.46
CA GLU A 16 2.08 12.49 -2.26
C GLU A 16 0.90 11.56 -1.94
N ALA A 17 -0.34 12.06 -2.00
CA ALA A 17 -1.54 11.25 -1.81
C ALA A 17 -1.66 10.14 -2.88
N HIS A 18 -1.45 10.50 -4.15
CA HIS A 18 -1.49 9.56 -5.27
C HIS A 18 -0.44 8.45 -5.12
N ASN A 19 0.82 8.81 -4.87
CA ASN A 19 1.91 7.85 -4.69
C ASN A 19 1.73 6.99 -3.43
N ARG A 20 1.18 7.55 -2.34
CA ARG A 20 0.81 6.77 -1.15
C ARG A 20 -0.28 5.74 -1.46
N ARG A 21 -1.29 6.09 -2.26
CA ARG A 21 -2.36 5.16 -2.69
C ARG A 21 -1.80 4.04 -3.57
N LEU A 22 -0.97 4.35 -4.56
CA LEU A 22 -0.31 3.34 -5.39
C LEU A 22 0.57 2.39 -4.57
N LYS A 23 1.35 2.96 -3.63
CA LYS A 23 2.17 2.17 -2.70
C LYS A 23 1.31 1.26 -1.82
N ALA A 24 0.21 1.78 -1.29
CA ALA A 24 -0.72 1.01 -0.46
C ALA A 24 -1.36 -0.15 -1.23
N MET A 25 -1.82 0.09 -2.47
CA MET A 25 -2.39 -0.95 -3.32
C MET A 25 -1.39 -2.06 -3.62
N ARG A 26 -0.16 -1.71 -4.01
CA ARG A 26 0.91 -2.69 -4.26
C ARG A 26 1.19 -3.57 -3.04
N LEU A 27 1.20 -2.97 -1.84
CA LEU A 27 1.40 -3.71 -0.59
C LEU A 27 0.19 -4.57 -0.21
N ALA A 28 -1.03 -4.08 -0.43
CA ALA A 28 -2.24 -4.84 -0.14
C ALA A 28 -2.32 -6.11 -1.00
N ILE A 29 -2.04 -6.00 -2.31
CA ILE A 29 -1.97 -7.16 -3.22
C ILE A 29 -0.95 -8.17 -2.71
N ALA A 30 0.29 -7.74 -2.44
CA ALA A 30 1.34 -8.64 -1.96
C ALA A 30 1.02 -9.29 -0.59
N LEU A 31 0.24 -8.62 0.26
CA LEU A 31 -0.22 -9.17 1.53
C LEU A 31 -1.29 -10.24 1.32
N LEU A 32 -2.25 -9.99 0.42
CA LEU A 32 -3.29 -10.94 0.05
C LEU A 32 -2.68 -12.19 -0.59
N ASP A 33 -1.78 -12.03 -1.57
CA ASP A 33 -1.03 -13.13 -2.19
C ASP A 33 -0.19 -13.91 -1.17
N GLY A 34 0.23 -13.24 -0.09
CA GLY A 34 0.98 -13.82 1.03
C GLY A 34 0.13 -14.40 2.16
N GLY A 35 -1.20 -14.48 2.02
CA GLY A 35 -2.09 -15.09 3.01
C GLY A 35 -2.59 -14.18 4.13
N VAL A 36 -2.39 -12.86 4.02
CA VAL A 36 -2.85 -11.87 4.99
C VAL A 36 -4.19 -11.29 4.53
N TYR A 37 -5.26 -12.03 4.83
CA TYR A 37 -6.62 -11.72 4.34
C TYR A 37 -7.44 -10.77 5.21
N THR A 38 -6.97 -10.40 6.40
CA THR A 38 -7.73 -9.52 7.31
C THR A 38 -6.90 -8.32 7.77
N PRO A 39 -7.54 -7.16 8.05
CA PRO A 39 -6.86 -5.97 8.56
C PRO A 39 -6.04 -6.20 9.82
N GLU A 40 -6.52 -7.06 10.72
CA GLU A 40 -5.92 -7.36 12.03
C GLU A 40 -4.59 -8.11 11.87
N ARG A 41 -4.50 -8.95 10.84
CA ARG A 41 -3.26 -9.65 10.47
C ARG A 41 -2.26 -8.73 9.77
N ALA A 42 -2.73 -7.65 9.13
CA ALA A 42 -1.91 -6.61 8.49
C ALA A 42 -1.33 -5.58 9.49
N ARG A 43 -0.60 -6.06 10.51
CA ARG A 43 0.11 -5.20 11.49
C ARG A 43 1.22 -4.38 10.80
N ASN A 44 1.58 -3.23 11.36
CA ASN A 44 2.64 -2.35 10.78
C ASN A 44 3.94 -3.11 10.49
N ARG A 45 4.35 -4.01 11.41
CA ARG A 45 5.54 -4.86 11.21
C ARG A 45 5.37 -5.78 9.99
N THR A 46 4.23 -6.44 9.86
CA THR A 46 3.92 -7.34 8.73
C THR A 46 3.98 -6.58 7.42
N ILE A 47 3.33 -5.42 7.34
CA ILE A 47 3.33 -4.56 6.16
C ILE A 47 4.76 -4.13 5.79
N ARG A 48 5.58 -3.70 6.76
CA ARG A 48 6.97 -3.27 6.52
C ARG A 48 7.87 -4.43 6.10
N THR A 49 7.71 -5.61 6.70
CA THR A 49 8.43 -6.82 6.30
C THR A 49 8.07 -7.22 4.87
N THR A 50 6.78 -7.23 4.52
CA THR A 50 6.34 -7.48 3.14
C THR A 50 6.91 -6.44 2.18
N ALA A 51 6.91 -5.15 2.55
CA ALA A 51 7.52 -4.09 1.75
C ALA A 51 9.00 -4.37 1.45
N ALA A 52 9.78 -4.75 2.46
CA ALA A 52 11.17 -5.14 2.27
C ALA A 52 11.33 -6.34 1.33
N ARG A 53 10.49 -7.38 1.48
CA ARG A 53 10.51 -8.58 0.62
C ARG A 53 10.22 -8.28 -0.85
N ILE A 54 9.31 -7.34 -1.14
CA ILE A 54 8.93 -6.98 -2.52
C ILE A 54 9.71 -5.79 -3.09
N GLY A 55 10.77 -5.34 -2.41
CA GLY A 55 11.62 -4.23 -2.85
C GLY A 55 10.95 -2.85 -2.80
N VAL A 56 9.96 -2.65 -1.92
CA VAL A 56 9.28 -1.36 -1.72
C VAL A 56 9.87 -0.66 -0.48
N HIS A 57 10.26 0.60 -0.64
CA HIS A 57 10.75 1.42 0.46
C HIS A 57 9.74 1.49 1.63
N PRO A 58 10.19 1.43 2.90
CA PRO A 58 9.32 1.34 4.07
C PRO A 58 8.12 2.29 4.04
N PRO A 59 6.89 1.78 4.27
CA PRO A 59 5.70 2.61 4.33
C PRO A 59 5.61 3.39 5.66
N SER A 60 5.07 4.61 5.56
CA SER A 60 4.72 5.42 6.74
C SER A 60 3.51 4.82 7.47
N ASN A 61 3.25 5.28 8.69
CA ASN A 61 2.06 4.86 9.45
C ASN A 61 0.76 5.19 8.69
N THR A 62 0.69 6.33 8.01
CA THR A 62 -0.45 6.70 7.16
C THR A 62 -0.65 5.71 6.02
N THR A 63 0.43 5.32 5.33
CA THR A 63 0.34 4.29 4.28
C THR A 63 -0.06 2.94 4.85
N CYS A 64 0.44 2.54 6.03
CA CYS A 64 0.02 1.30 6.67
C CYS A 64 -1.48 1.29 7.01
N ARG A 65 -2.06 2.42 7.44
CA ARG A 65 -3.52 2.54 7.64
C ARG A 65 -4.26 2.35 6.32
N MET A 66 -3.80 2.99 5.24
CA MET A 66 -4.39 2.83 3.91
C MET A 66 -4.35 1.37 3.43
N VAL A 67 -3.25 0.65 3.67
CA VAL A 67 -3.14 -0.78 3.34
C VAL A 67 -4.24 -1.58 4.04
N ARG A 68 -4.46 -1.35 5.34
CA ARG A 68 -5.54 -2.04 6.07
C ARG A 68 -6.92 -1.70 5.54
N SER A 69 -7.17 -0.45 5.17
CA SER A 69 -8.45 -0.05 4.57
C SER A 69 -8.71 -0.70 3.20
N LEU A 70 -7.67 -1.16 2.50
CA LEU A 70 -7.79 -1.86 1.22
C LEU A 70 -7.97 -3.38 1.39
N ILE A 71 -7.55 -3.94 2.53
CA ILE A 71 -7.82 -5.34 2.88
C ILE A 71 -9.22 -5.37 3.47
N ILE A 72 -10.22 -5.57 2.61
CA ILE A 72 -11.60 -5.78 3.06
C ILE A 72 -11.71 -7.23 3.53
N GLU A 73 -12.48 -7.46 4.59
CA GLU A 73 -12.87 -8.81 5.00
C GLU A 73 -13.66 -9.46 3.85
N ASN A 74 -13.04 -10.35 3.08
CA ASN A 74 -13.68 -11.10 1.97
C ASN A 74 -14.61 -12.22 2.50
N ALA A 75 -15.22 -12.03 3.66
CA ALA A 75 -16.10 -12.99 4.33
C ALA A 75 -17.46 -12.38 4.67
N ARG A 76 -18.11 -11.77 3.67
CA ARG A 76 -19.55 -11.57 3.67
C ARG A 76 -20.13 -12.22 2.44
#